data_AF-A0A3E5BGT7-F1
#
_entry.id   AF-A0A3E5BGT7-F1
#
_cell.length_a   1.000
_cell.length_b   1.000
_cell.length_c   1.000
_cell.angle_alpha   90.00
_cell.angle_beta   90.00
_cell.angle_gamma   90.00
#
_symmetry.space_group_name_H-M   'P 1'
#
loop_
_entity.id
_entity.type
_entity.pdbx_description
1 polymer ?
#
loop_
_entity_poly.entity_id
_entity_poly.type
_entity_poly.pdbx_seq_one_letter_code
_entity_poly.pdbx_strand_id
1 'polypeptide(L)'
;MMKNQNKECNGALYSGDGKVFLKLLNQECCYYAVENGTESISDNAFATLSFSNKTEFLDLPGSVTKLGSGAFQRMALNSITIPPKVTEVPEKLLFGCTNLEHVHLPEGVECINREAFWKCPNLTRITLPHSLKEIIGNPFAYSGIREIDNLSEYFKIQDECLYTADGTLIFNFSNKREFDVPFWVMEIGGSAFEGNVYMEKISFPRLIKIAPRAFANCTSLTTISVPQKTKHRFNVGKNNYKLIKERDDENIRST
;
A
#
# COMPACT_ATOMS: atom_id res chain seq x y z
N MET A 1 4.36 -44.08 6.96
CA MET A 1 4.34 -42.65 6.61
C MET A 1 2.93 -42.13 6.84
N MET A 2 2.67 -41.46 7.96
CA MET A 2 1.38 -40.82 8.19
C MET A 2 1.26 -39.65 7.21
N LYS A 3 0.31 -39.72 6.28
CA LYS A 3 -0.12 -38.55 5.53
C LYS A 3 -0.73 -37.60 6.57
N ASN A 4 -0.07 -36.48 6.86
CA ASN A 4 -0.69 -35.40 7.62
C ASN A 4 -1.91 -34.94 6.82
N GLN A 5 -3.08 -35.45 7.17
CA GLN A 5 -4.34 -35.00 6.59
C GLN A 5 -4.64 -33.63 7.18
N ASN A 6 -5.06 -32.71 6.31
CA ASN A 6 -5.53 -31.40 6.75
C ASN A 6 -6.75 -31.57 7.67
N LYS A 7 -6.90 -30.65 8.62
CA LYS A 7 -7.98 -30.64 9.59
C LYS A 7 -9.03 -29.61 9.17
N GLU A 8 -10.28 -30.02 9.04
CA GLU A 8 -11.39 -29.07 8.91
C GLU A 8 -11.91 -28.68 10.30
N CYS A 9 -12.09 -27.38 10.53
CA CYS A 9 -12.59 -26.83 11.77
C CYS A 9 -13.24 -25.47 11.48
N ASN A 10 -14.45 -25.24 12.01
CA ASN A 10 -15.16 -23.96 11.92
C ASN A 10 -15.18 -23.38 10.49
N GLY A 11 -15.62 -24.19 9.52
CA GLY A 11 -15.74 -23.75 8.13
C GLY A 11 -14.40 -23.45 7.43
N ALA A 12 -13.26 -23.83 8.02
CA ALA A 12 -11.95 -23.63 7.46
C ALA A 12 -11.09 -24.89 7.48
N LEU A 13 -10.08 -24.88 6.62
CA LEU A 13 -9.06 -25.91 6.49
C LEU A 13 -7.79 -25.45 7.17
N TYR A 14 -7.24 -26.30 8.03
CA TYR A 14 -5.98 -26.12 8.73
C TYR A 14 -5.00 -27.24 8.37
N SER A 15 -3.71 -27.02 8.57
CA SER A 15 -2.72 -28.11 8.59
C SER A 15 -3.08 -29.16 9.64
N GLY A 16 -2.58 -30.39 9.50
CA GLY A 16 -2.91 -31.49 10.41
C GLY A 16 -2.54 -31.23 11.88
N ASP A 17 -1.55 -30.38 12.13
CA ASP A 17 -1.14 -29.91 13.47
C ASP A 17 -1.91 -28.67 13.96
N GLY A 18 -2.79 -28.09 13.14
CA GLY A 18 -3.55 -26.88 13.44
C GLY A 18 -2.75 -25.58 13.43
N LYS A 19 -1.46 -25.60 13.06
CA LYS A 19 -0.58 -24.42 13.11
C LYS A 19 -0.71 -23.48 11.93
N VAL A 20 -1.24 -23.95 10.81
CA VAL A 20 -1.40 -23.15 9.60
C VAL A 20 -2.87 -23.09 9.21
N PHE A 21 -3.42 -21.88 9.13
CA PHE A 21 -4.70 -21.62 8.49
C PHE A 21 -4.51 -21.69 6.98
N LEU A 22 -5.09 -22.68 6.32
CA LEU A 22 -4.90 -22.92 4.89
C LEU A 22 -5.93 -22.18 4.06
N LYS A 23 -7.21 -22.27 4.43
CA LYS A 23 -8.29 -21.76 3.59
C LYS A 23 -9.62 -21.66 4.34
N LEU A 24 -10.36 -20.58 4.12
CA LEU A 24 -11.76 -20.48 4.50
C LEU A 24 -12.64 -21.14 3.44
N LEU A 25 -13.44 -22.13 3.85
CA LEU A 25 -14.27 -22.95 2.97
C LEU A 25 -15.70 -22.42 2.90
N ASN A 26 -16.26 -22.00 4.04
CA ASN A 26 -17.58 -21.40 4.12
C ASN A 26 -17.62 -20.41 5.29
N GLN A 27 -18.33 -19.30 5.10
CA GLN A 27 -18.65 -18.36 6.18
C GLN A 27 -19.96 -17.63 5.85
N GLU A 28 -20.96 -17.79 6.71
CA GLU A 28 -22.28 -17.16 6.55
C GLU A 28 -22.46 -15.92 7.43
N CYS A 29 -21.58 -15.72 8.41
CA CYS A 29 -21.64 -14.64 9.40
C CYS A 29 -20.64 -13.52 9.10
N CYS A 30 -20.92 -12.32 9.60
CA CYS A 30 -20.03 -11.16 9.47
C CYS A 30 -18.81 -11.18 10.40
N TYR A 31 -18.67 -12.21 11.24
CA TYR A 31 -17.56 -12.38 12.18
C TYR A 31 -16.87 -13.72 11.96
N TYR A 32 -15.54 -13.74 11.95
CA TYR A 32 -14.73 -14.97 11.96
C TYR A 32 -13.58 -14.86 12.94
N ALA A 33 -13.34 -15.92 13.72
CA ALA A 33 -12.17 -16.03 14.59
C ALA A 33 -11.28 -17.17 14.12
N VAL A 34 -10.00 -16.87 13.88
CA VAL A 34 -9.01 -17.90 13.59
C VAL A 34 -8.64 -18.62 14.88
N GLU A 35 -8.53 -19.96 14.81
CA GLU A 35 -8.27 -20.81 15.98
C GLU A 35 -7.00 -20.42 16.74
N ASN A 36 -7.10 -20.37 18.07
CA ASN A 36 -5.97 -20.12 18.96
C ASN A 36 -4.84 -21.14 18.73
N GLY A 37 -3.60 -20.66 18.75
CA GLY A 37 -2.43 -21.49 18.48
C GLY A 37 -2.07 -21.60 17.00
N THR A 38 -2.87 -21.03 16.09
CA THR A 38 -2.48 -20.78 14.69
C THR A 38 -1.26 -19.86 14.66
N GLU A 39 -0.23 -20.24 13.92
CA GLU A 39 1.05 -19.54 13.81
C GLU A 39 1.22 -18.86 12.44
N SER A 40 0.51 -19.31 11.41
CA SER A 40 0.61 -18.76 10.05
C SER A 40 -0.72 -18.79 9.31
N ILE A 41 -0.98 -17.75 8.52
CA ILE A 41 -2.10 -17.69 7.57
C ILE A 41 -1.54 -17.85 6.15
N SER A 42 -2.10 -18.77 5.37
CA SER A 42 -1.62 -19.06 4.01
C SER A 42 -1.98 -17.97 3.01
N ASP A 43 -1.28 -17.97 1.88
CA ASP A 43 -1.59 -17.11 0.75
C ASP A 43 -3.04 -17.29 0.31
N ASN A 44 -3.72 -16.17 0.06
CA ASN A 44 -5.09 -16.14 -0.43
C ASN A 44 -6.11 -16.90 0.45
N ALA A 45 -5.80 -17.16 1.72
CA ALA A 45 -6.58 -18.06 2.56
C ALA A 45 -8.06 -17.65 2.71
N PHE A 46 -8.38 -16.34 2.67
CA PHE A 46 -9.75 -15.84 2.73
C PHE A 46 -10.27 -15.36 1.36
N ALA A 47 -9.41 -15.31 0.35
CA ALA A 47 -9.73 -14.80 -0.99
C ALA A 47 -10.70 -15.72 -1.75
N THR A 48 -10.81 -16.99 -1.36
CA THR A 48 -11.67 -17.98 -2.04
C THR A 48 -13.15 -17.67 -1.93
N LEU A 49 -13.52 -16.77 -1.02
CA LEU A 49 -14.87 -16.25 -0.87
C LEU A 49 -14.98 -14.77 -1.28
N SER A 50 -13.99 -14.14 -1.92
CA SER A 50 -13.89 -12.67 -2.09
C SER A 50 -15.10 -11.92 -2.67
N PHE A 51 -16.08 -12.60 -3.26
CA PHE A 51 -17.32 -11.99 -3.77
C PHE A 51 -18.56 -12.31 -2.94
N SER A 52 -18.48 -13.30 -2.04
CA SER A 52 -19.53 -13.73 -1.13
C SER A 52 -19.15 -13.57 0.35
N ASN A 53 -17.90 -13.19 0.64
CA ASN A 53 -17.37 -13.09 1.98
C ASN A 53 -17.96 -11.85 2.66
N LYS A 54 -18.90 -12.09 3.57
CA LYS A 54 -19.54 -11.06 4.39
C LYS A 54 -18.78 -10.74 5.66
N THR A 55 -17.58 -11.29 5.86
CA THR A 55 -16.80 -11.08 7.08
C THR A 55 -16.38 -9.61 7.17
N GLU A 56 -17.01 -8.91 8.11
CA GLU A 56 -16.75 -7.53 8.49
C GLU A 56 -15.72 -7.45 9.62
N PHE A 57 -15.65 -8.50 10.45
CA PHE A 57 -14.80 -8.62 11.63
C PHE A 57 -14.00 -9.92 11.59
N LEU A 58 -12.67 -9.82 11.67
CA LEU A 58 -11.75 -10.96 11.67
C LEU A 58 -10.81 -10.88 12.86
N ASP A 59 -10.92 -11.87 13.75
CA ASP A 59 -10.03 -12.00 14.90
C ASP A 59 -8.87 -12.94 14.56
N LEU A 60 -7.66 -12.38 14.60
CA LEU A 60 -6.42 -13.12 14.43
C LEU A 60 -5.75 -13.33 15.80
N PRO A 61 -5.39 -14.58 16.16
CA PRO A 61 -4.79 -14.84 17.46
C PRO A 61 -3.36 -14.30 17.52
N GLY A 62 -2.93 -13.84 18.70
CA GLY A 62 -1.58 -13.31 18.92
C GLY A 62 -0.44 -14.32 18.75
N SER A 63 -0.76 -15.60 18.50
CA SER A 63 0.19 -16.63 18.09
C SER A 63 0.61 -16.52 16.62
N VAL A 64 -0.17 -15.82 15.78
CA VAL A 64 0.16 -15.64 14.36
C VAL A 64 1.43 -14.79 14.24
N THR A 65 2.41 -15.34 13.52
CA THR A 65 3.70 -14.69 13.25
C THR A 65 3.91 -14.42 11.76
N LYS A 66 3.14 -15.07 10.87
CA LYS A 66 3.24 -14.95 9.42
C LYS A 66 1.89 -14.80 8.77
N LEU A 67 1.80 -13.90 7.81
CA LEU A 67 0.65 -13.69 6.94
C LEU A 67 1.06 -13.94 5.50
N GLY A 68 0.21 -14.64 4.76
CA GLY A 68 0.42 -14.93 3.34
C GLY A 68 0.02 -13.78 2.42
N SER A 69 0.57 -13.80 1.22
CA SER A 69 0.23 -12.85 0.15
C SER A 69 -1.25 -12.93 -0.18
N GLY A 70 -1.92 -11.78 -0.25
CA GLY A 70 -3.35 -11.71 -0.56
C GLY A 70 -4.25 -12.42 0.44
N ALA A 71 -3.78 -12.75 1.66
CA ALA A 71 -4.54 -13.59 2.59
C ALA A 71 -5.94 -13.05 2.88
N PHE A 72 -6.10 -11.73 2.96
CA PHE A 72 -7.36 -11.03 3.23
C PHE A 72 -7.81 -10.15 2.06
N GLN A 73 -7.34 -10.39 0.84
CA GLN A 73 -7.71 -9.55 -0.30
C GLN A 73 -9.21 -9.60 -0.55
N ARG A 74 -9.79 -8.44 -0.87
CA ARG A 74 -11.19 -8.26 -1.29
C ARG A 74 -12.19 -8.80 -0.27
N MET A 75 -11.85 -8.75 1.01
CA MET A 75 -12.80 -9.02 2.09
C MET A 75 -13.65 -7.78 2.38
N ALA A 76 -14.81 -7.98 3.00
CA ALA A 76 -15.72 -6.93 3.44
C ALA A 76 -15.35 -6.34 4.83
N LEU A 77 -14.08 -6.47 5.24
CA LEU A 77 -13.61 -6.03 6.56
C LEU A 77 -13.80 -4.53 6.75
N ASN A 78 -14.36 -4.14 7.89
CA ASN A 78 -14.44 -2.74 8.31
C ASN A 78 -13.13 -2.30 9.00
N SER A 79 -12.52 -3.23 9.74
CA SER A 79 -11.24 -3.01 10.40
C SER A 79 -10.43 -4.30 10.53
N ILE A 80 -9.13 -4.18 10.74
CA ILE A 80 -8.26 -5.31 11.07
C ILE A 80 -7.12 -4.90 11.98
N THR A 81 -6.81 -5.76 12.95
CA THR A 81 -5.61 -5.64 13.78
C THR A 81 -4.59 -6.68 13.34
N ILE A 82 -3.41 -6.21 12.90
CA ILE A 82 -2.30 -7.11 12.58
C ILE A 82 -1.72 -7.67 13.91
N PRO A 83 -1.48 -8.99 14.02
CA PRO A 83 -0.98 -9.59 15.26
C PRO A 83 0.41 -9.05 15.66
N PRO A 84 0.69 -8.90 16.97
CA PRO A 84 1.89 -8.21 17.47
C PRO A 84 3.22 -8.90 17.16
N LYS A 85 3.20 -10.16 16.72
CA LYS A 85 4.41 -10.91 16.34
C LYS A 85 4.68 -10.90 14.84
N VAL A 86 3.80 -10.28 14.05
CA VAL A 86 3.98 -10.15 12.60
C VAL A 86 4.96 -9.02 12.33
N THR A 87 6.05 -9.33 11.65
CA THR A 87 7.09 -8.36 11.28
C THR A 87 6.90 -7.81 9.86
N GLU A 88 6.03 -8.40 9.06
CA GLU A 88 5.86 -8.06 7.64
C GLU A 88 4.39 -8.07 7.25
N VAL A 89 3.93 -6.98 6.62
CA VAL A 89 2.65 -6.93 5.90
C VAL A 89 2.93 -7.38 4.46
N PRO A 90 2.47 -8.56 4.04
CA PRO A 90 2.84 -9.16 2.74
C PRO A 90 2.13 -8.47 1.57
N GLU A 91 2.59 -8.80 0.35
CA GLU A 91 2.01 -8.28 -0.89
C GLU A 91 0.50 -8.52 -0.92
N LYS A 92 -0.26 -7.49 -1.33
CA LYS A 92 -1.73 -7.56 -1.52
C LYS A 92 -2.54 -8.00 -0.29
N LEU A 93 -2.00 -7.98 0.93
CA LEU A 93 -2.67 -8.54 2.12
C LEU A 93 -4.16 -8.18 2.20
N LEU A 94 -4.49 -6.90 2.04
CA LEU A 94 -5.85 -6.33 2.08
C LEU A 94 -6.24 -5.67 0.75
N PHE A 95 -5.66 -6.13 -0.37
CA PHE A 95 -5.94 -5.58 -1.68
C PHE A 95 -7.45 -5.57 -1.97
N GLY A 96 -8.01 -4.40 -2.27
CA GLY A 96 -9.40 -4.26 -2.67
C GLY A 96 -10.43 -4.47 -1.55
N CYS A 97 -10.05 -4.36 -0.28
CA CYS A 97 -11.01 -4.33 0.84
C CYS A 97 -11.75 -2.99 0.84
N THR A 98 -12.89 -2.92 0.14
CA THR A 98 -13.57 -1.64 -0.13
C THR A 98 -14.25 -1.01 1.08
N ASN A 99 -14.57 -1.81 2.09
CA ASN A 99 -15.20 -1.35 3.33
C ASN A 99 -14.17 -1.01 4.41
N LEU A 100 -12.89 -1.26 4.17
CA LEU A 100 -11.85 -1.13 5.20
C LEU A 100 -11.63 0.33 5.56
N GLU A 101 -11.97 0.70 6.78
CA GLU A 101 -11.82 2.05 7.33
C GLU A 101 -10.59 2.17 8.22
N HIS A 102 -10.22 1.07 8.91
CA HIS A 102 -9.17 1.08 9.92
C HIS A 102 -8.22 -0.12 9.81
N VAL A 103 -6.92 0.15 9.86
CA VAL A 103 -5.87 -0.86 10.00
C VAL A 103 -5.02 -0.51 11.21
N HIS A 104 -4.90 -1.42 12.16
CA HIS A 104 -3.95 -1.29 13.26
C HIS A 104 -2.68 -2.09 12.95
N LEU A 105 -1.58 -1.37 12.71
CA LEU A 105 -0.24 -1.93 12.60
C LEU A 105 0.43 -1.89 13.99
N PRO A 106 0.78 -3.05 14.58
CA PRO A 106 1.44 -3.07 15.87
C PRO A 106 2.91 -2.63 15.75
N GLU A 107 3.46 -2.17 16.87
CA GLU A 107 4.92 -2.11 17.02
C GLU A 107 5.53 -3.50 16.82
N GLY A 108 6.58 -3.57 16.00
CA GLY A 108 7.20 -4.82 15.53
C GLY A 108 7.04 -5.05 14.03
N VAL A 109 6.08 -4.41 13.36
CA VAL A 109 6.01 -4.42 11.89
C VAL A 109 7.18 -3.62 11.33
N GLU A 110 8.04 -4.30 10.56
CA GLU A 110 9.26 -3.72 9.98
C GLU A 110 9.12 -3.44 8.47
N CYS A 111 8.23 -4.14 7.77
CA CYS A 111 8.05 -3.99 6.33
C CYS A 111 6.58 -4.00 5.89
N ILE A 112 6.23 -3.12 4.95
CA ILE A 112 4.96 -3.16 4.21
C ILE A 112 5.24 -3.37 2.72
N ASN A 113 4.69 -4.45 2.17
CA ASN A 113 4.91 -4.82 0.78
C ASN A 113 3.95 -4.14 -0.19
N ARG A 114 4.29 -4.33 -1.48
CA ARG A 114 3.56 -3.79 -2.62
C ARG A 114 2.07 -4.12 -2.54
N GLU A 115 1.25 -3.13 -2.85
CA GLU A 115 -0.21 -3.26 -2.97
C GLU A 115 -0.95 -3.73 -1.71
N ALA A 116 -0.31 -3.74 -0.54
CA ALA A 116 -0.89 -4.28 0.70
C ALA A 116 -2.28 -3.69 1.05
N PHE A 117 -2.52 -2.41 0.77
CA PHE A 117 -3.78 -1.69 1.00
C PHE A 117 -4.33 -1.04 -0.28
N TRP A 118 -3.92 -1.55 -1.45
CA TRP A 118 -4.29 -0.96 -2.73
C TRP A 118 -5.80 -1.11 -2.94
N LYS A 119 -6.46 -0.08 -3.50
CA LYS A 119 -7.93 -0.09 -3.75
C LYS A 119 -8.76 -0.27 -2.46
N CYS A 120 -8.30 0.31 -1.34
CA CYS A 120 -9.09 0.47 -0.11
C CYS A 120 -9.62 1.91 0.02
N PRO A 121 -10.66 2.31 -0.74
CA PRO A 121 -11.12 3.70 -0.83
C PRO A 121 -11.65 4.28 0.49
N ASN A 122 -12.06 3.45 1.44
CA ASN A 122 -12.54 3.90 2.75
C ASN A 122 -11.42 4.02 3.80
N LEU A 123 -10.21 3.52 3.51
CA LEU A 123 -9.06 3.65 4.40
C LEU A 123 -8.51 5.07 4.26
N THR A 124 -8.87 5.95 5.18
CA THR A 124 -8.60 7.40 5.09
C THR A 124 -7.40 7.85 5.92
N ARG A 125 -7.01 7.06 6.91
CA ARG A 125 -5.87 7.33 7.79
C ARG A 125 -5.10 6.04 8.06
N ILE A 126 -3.78 6.15 8.18
CA ILE A 126 -2.94 5.06 8.66
C ILE A 126 -1.83 5.61 9.56
N THR A 127 -1.47 4.84 10.58
CA THR A 127 -0.30 5.10 11.42
C THR A 127 0.83 4.17 11.00
N LEU A 128 1.99 4.72 10.66
CA LEU A 128 3.22 3.96 10.41
C LEU A 128 3.97 3.82 11.74
N PRO A 129 4.17 2.60 12.28
CA PRO A 129 4.76 2.39 13.60
C PRO A 129 6.26 2.73 13.63
N HIS A 130 6.84 2.92 14.82
CA HIS A 130 8.26 3.26 14.96
C HIS A 130 9.18 2.19 14.37
N SER A 131 8.76 0.92 14.49
CA SER A 131 9.51 -0.22 13.97
C SER A 131 9.59 -0.31 12.45
N LEU A 132 8.77 0.45 11.70
CA LEU A 132 8.68 0.33 10.26
C LEU A 132 9.95 0.85 9.59
N LYS A 133 10.67 0.00 8.87
CA LYS A 133 11.95 0.31 8.20
C LYS A 133 11.81 0.40 6.70
N GLU A 134 10.88 -0.36 6.11
CA GLU A 134 10.78 -0.51 4.66
C GLU A 134 9.33 -0.49 4.15
N ILE A 135 9.12 0.19 3.02
CA ILE A 135 7.91 0.11 2.21
C ILE A 135 8.32 -0.23 0.78
N ILE A 136 7.90 -1.41 0.30
CA ILE A 136 8.28 -1.91 -1.02
C ILE A 136 7.19 -1.54 -2.04
N GLY A 137 7.48 -0.57 -2.91
CA GLY A 137 6.51 -0.06 -3.89
C GLY A 137 5.42 0.80 -3.24
N ASN A 138 4.30 1.02 -3.95
CA ASN A 138 3.16 1.77 -3.40
C ASN A 138 2.09 0.81 -2.84
N PRO A 139 1.90 0.73 -1.51
CA PRO A 139 0.83 -0.07 -0.92
C PRO A 139 -0.53 0.65 -0.89
N PHE A 140 -0.59 1.96 -1.19
CA PHE A 140 -1.72 2.84 -0.92
C PHE A 140 -2.43 3.36 -2.17
N ALA A 141 -2.03 2.98 -3.39
CA ALA A 141 -2.67 3.46 -4.60
C ALA A 141 -4.18 3.15 -4.61
N TYR A 142 -5.00 4.14 -5.02
CA TYR A 142 -6.47 4.12 -4.93
C TYR A 142 -7.05 3.85 -3.54
N SER A 143 -6.28 4.10 -2.47
CA SER A 143 -6.85 4.21 -1.13
C SER A 143 -7.51 5.57 -0.91
N GLY A 144 -8.28 5.70 0.15
CA GLY A 144 -8.87 6.97 0.58
C GLY A 144 -7.92 7.84 1.43
N ILE A 145 -6.65 7.45 1.59
CA ILE A 145 -5.74 8.05 2.56
C ILE A 145 -5.62 9.54 2.31
N ARG A 146 -5.78 10.32 3.37
CA ARG A 146 -5.61 11.78 3.41
C ARG A 146 -4.76 12.23 4.59
N GLU A 147 -4.49 11.32 5.53
CA GLU A 147 -3.68 11.56 6.71
C GLU A 147 -2.79 10.33 6.95
N ILE A 148 -1.49 10.56 7.19
CA ILE A 148 -0.54 9.54 7.59
C ILE A 148 0.14 10.02 8.86
N ASP A 149 -0.08 9.33 9.97
CA ASP A 149 0.71 9.53 11.18
C ASP A 149 1.99 8.73 11.05
N ASN A 150 3.09 9.41 10.75
CA ASN A 150 4.38 8.73 10.64
C ASN A 150 5.14 8.78 11.97
N LEU A 151 5.29 7.62 12.62
CA LEU A 151 6.14 7.46 13.80
C LEU A 151 7.52 6.89 13.47
N SER A 152 7.73 6.41 12.25
CA SER A 152 9.01 5.88 11.78
C SER A 152 9.98 6.98 11.38
N GLU A 153 11.24 6.83 11.77
CA GLU A 153 12.34 7.72 11.37
C GLU A 153 12.82 7.52 9.92
N TYR A 154 12.43 6.41 9.28
CA TYR A 154 12.87 6.06 7.92
C TYR A 154 12.06 6.75 6.82
N PHE A 155 10.94 7.36 7.20
CA PHE A 155 10.03 8.02 6.27
C PHE A 155 9.84 9.49 6.63
N LYS A 156 9.48 10.27 5.62
CA LYS A 156 9.16 11.68 5.75
C LYS A 156 7.80 11.92 5.12
N ILE A 157 6.95 12.69 5.81
CA ILE A 157 5.75 13.29 5.24
C ILE A 157 6.04 14.76 4.95
N GLN A 158 5.79 15.19 3.72
CA GLN A 158 5.84 16.59 3.34
C GLN A 158 4.87 16.82 2.18
N ASP A 159 4.11 17.91 2.20
CA ASP A 159 3.20 18.28 1.10
C ASP A 159 2.30 17.13 0.66
N GLU A 160 1.71 16.43 1.64
CA GLU A 160 0.82 15.29 1.44
C GLU A 160 1.42 14.18 0.57
N CYS A 161 2.74 14.01 0.69
CA CYS A 161 3.51 12.94 0.08
C CYS A 161 4.31 12.20 1.14
N LEU A 162 4.43 10.89 0.93
CA LEU A 162 5.28 10.01 1.71
C LEU A 162 6.56 9.71 0.94
N TYR A 163 7.68 9.88 1.62
CA TYR A 163 9.02 9.70 1.08
C TYR A 163 9.86 8.77 1.95
N THR A 164 10.76 8.04 1.32
CA THR A 164 11.87 7.34 1.99
C THR A 164 13.02 8.29 2.30
N ALA A 165 13.88 7.93 3.25
CA ALA A 165 15.08 8.69 3.61
C ALA A 165 16.06 8.93 2.43
N ASP A 166 16.09 8.03 1.44
CA ASP A 166 16.92 8.18 0.24
C ASP A 166 16.36 9.15 -0.82
N GLY A 167 15.21 9.77 -0.54
CA GLY A 167 14.60 10.76 -1.42
C GLY A 167 13.67 10.18 -2.49
N THR A 168 13.16 8.96 -2.30
CA THR A 168 12.12 8.39 -3.19
C THR A 168 10.74 8.83 -2.72
N LEU A 169 9.95 9.47 -3.60
CA LEU A 169 8.52 9.73 -3.37
C LEU A 169 7.76 8.43 -3.65
N ILE A 170 7.18 7.82 -2.62
CA ILE A 170 6.52 6.51 -2.73
C ILE A 170 4.99 6.60 -2.85
N PHE A 171 4.39 7.67 -2.32
CA PHE A 171 2.94 7.88 -2.40
C PHE A 171 2.57 9.36 -2.29
N ASN A 172 1.73 9.84 -3.19
CA ASN A 172 1.07 11.14 -3.13
C ASN A 172 -0.42 10.94 -2.76
N PHE A 173 -0.85 11.56 -1.66
CA PHE A 173 -2.24 11.60 -1.21
C PHE A 173 -2.84 13.01 -1.26
N SER A 174 -2.21 13.90 -2.02
CA SER A 174 -2.62 15.29 -2.17
C SER A 174 -3.79 15.42 -3.15
N ASN A 175 -4.70 16.36 -2.86
CA ASN A 175 -5.72 16.82 -3.82
C ASN A 175 -5.29 18.12 -4.54
N LYS A 176 -3.98 18.41 -4.55
CA LYS A 176 -3.43 19.62 -5.15
C LYS A 176 -3.51 19.51 -6.68
N ARG A 177 -3.86 20.63 -7.34
CA ARG A 177 -3.92 20.72 -8.81
C ARG A 177 -2.54 20.91 -9.43
N GLU A 178 -1.62 21.51 -8.67
CA GLU A 178 -0.23 21.68 -9.07
C GLU A 178 0.67 21.06 -8.01
N PHE A 179 1.71 20.37 -8.45
CA PHE A 179 2.70 19.78 -7.58
C PHE A 179 4.11 20.12 -8.05
N ASP A 180 4.87 20.80 -7.20
CA ASP A 180 6.28 21.05 -7.43
C ASP A 180 7.10 20.00 -6.68
N VAL A 181 7.81 19.15 -7.43
CA VAL A 181 8.65 18.11 -6.84
C VAL A 181 9.79 18.78 -6.07
N PRO A 182 10.01 18.47 -4.78
CA PRO A 182 11.11 19.08 -4.03
C PRO A 182 12.49 18.74 -4.62
N PHE A 183 13.45 19.68 -4.55
CA PHE A 183 14.78 19.52 -5.18
C PHE A 183 15.55 18.28 -4.70
N TRP A 184 15.38 17.90 -3.43
CA TRP A 184 16.04 16.75 -2.82
C TRP A 184 15.48 15.40 -3.28
N VAL A 185 14.31 15.35 -3.92
CA VAL A 185 13.73 14.09 -4.43
C VAL A 185 14.62 13.52 -5.53
N MET A 186 15.03 12.26 -5.37
CA MET A 186 15.92 11.55 -6.29
C MET A 186 15.13 10.66 -7.27
N GLU A 187 13.99 10.13 -6.83
CA GLU A 187 13.16 9.20 -7.59
C GLU A 187 11.66 9.41 -7.32
N ILE A 188 10.86 9.29 -8.37
CA ILE A 188 9.42 9.04 -8.24
C ILE A 188 9.22 7.52 -8.29
N GLY A 189 8.79 6.96 -7.17
CA GLY A 189 8.55 5.53 -6.99
C GLY A 189 7.46 5.00 -7.91
N GLY A 190 7.45 3.67 -8.09
CA GLY A 190 6.49 3.01 -8.96
C GLY A 190 5.07 3.21 -8.42
N SER A 191 4.15 3.65 -9.28
CA SER A 191 2.77 3.97 -8.90
C SER A 191 2.62 5.11 -7.87
N ALA A 192 3.63 5.96 -7.63
CA ALA A 192 3.59 6.95 -6.55
C ALA A 192 2.44 7.99 -6.66
N PHE A 193 2.05 8.38 -7.87
CA PHE A 193 0.88 9.24 -8.15
C PHE A 193 -0.28 8.44 -8.77
N GLU A 194 -0.22 7.12 -8.77
CA GLU A 194 -1.22 6.31 -9.47
C GLU A 194 -2.64 6.56 -8.94
N GLY A 195 -3.55 6.88 -9.85
CA GLY A 195 -4.95 7.21 -9.53
C GLY A 195 -5.15 8.63 -8.98
N ASN A 196 -4.13 9.49 -8.97
CA ASN A 196 -4.34 10.90 -8.64
C ASN A 196 -5.12 11.60 -9.77
N VAL A 197 -6.41 11.83 -9.51
CA VAL A 197 -7.33 12.47 -10.47
C VAL A 197 -7.46 13.99 -10.27
N TYR A 198 -6.64 14.60 -9.42
CA TYR A 198 -6.72 16.03 -9.09
C TYR A 198 -5.58 16.84 -9.72
N MET A 199 -4.39 16.27 -9.75
CA MET A 199 -3.18 16.92 -10.24
C MET A 199 -3.27 17.18 -11.74
N GLU A 200 -3.18 18.44 -12.13
CA GLU A 200 -3.19 18.93 -13.52
C GLU A 200 -1.81 19.27 -14.04
N LYS A 201 -0.93 19.72 -13.14
CA LYS A 201 0.43 20.13 -13.46
C LYS A 201 1.41 19.54 -12.44
N ILE A 202 2.54 19.07 -12.94
CA ILE A 202 3.69 18.70 -12.12
C ILE A 202 4.94 19.35 -12.66
N SER A 203 5.76 19.90 -11.77
CA SER A 203 7.03 20.55 -12.09
C SER A 203 8.19 19.78 -11.48
N PHE A 204 9.21 19.50 -12.28
CA PHE A 204 10.44 18.84 -11.83
C PHE A 204 11.59 19.85 -11.82
N PRO A 205 12.26 20.06 -10.68
CA PRO A 205 13.35 21.03 -10.60
C PRO A 205 14.66 20.50 -11.20
N ARG A 206 14.78 19.18 -11.39
CA ARG A 206 15.93 18.53 -12.00
C ARG A 206 15.53 17.21 -12.66
N LEU A 207 16.46 16.60 -13.38
CA LEU A 207 16.31 15.23 -13.86
C LEU A 207 16.34 14.26 -12.68
N ILE A 208 15.29 13.45 -12.58
CA ILE A 208 15.15 12.42 -11.55
C ILE A 208 14.74 11.09 -12.18
N LYS A 209 14.95 9.99 -11.47
CA LYS A 209 14.47 8.67 -11.89
C LYS A 209 12.95 8.60 -11.73
N ILE A 210 12.26 7.98 -12.67
CA ILE A 210 10.81 7.78 -12.63
C ILE A 210 10.54 6.31 -12.89
N ALA A 211 10.01 5.62 -11.88
CA ALA A 211 9.70 4.22 -11.96
C ALA A 211 8.40 3.96 -12.75
N PRO A 212 8.17 2.71 -13.22
CA PRO A 212 6.98 2.36 -13.99
C PRO A 212 5.68 2.72 -13.27
N ARG A 213 4.66 3.12 -14.04
CA ARG A 213 3.32 3.48 -13.56
C ARG A 213 3.25 4.66 -12.58
N ALA A 214 4.35 5.40 -12.36
CA ALA A 214 4.37 6.56 -11.46
C ALA A 214 3.15 7.47 -11.61
N PHE A 215 2.68 7.71 -12.85
CA PHE A 215 1.53 8.55 -13.18
C PHE A 215 0.37 7.77 -13.83
N ALA A 216 0.25 6.47 -13.56
CA ALA A 216 -0.82 5.66 -14.13
C ALA A 216 -2.19 6.20 -13.67
N ASN A 217 -3.13 6.35 -14.61
CA ASN A 217 -4.48 6.86 -14.33
C ASN A 217 -4.50 8.25 -13.63
N CYS A 218 -3.47 9.08 -13.83
CA CYS A 218 -3.54 10.51 -13.52
C CYS A 218 -4.39 11.23 -14.56
N THR A 219 -5.71 11.09 -14.49
CA THR A 219 -6.62 11.49 -15.59
C THR A 219 -6.67 13.00 -15.84
N SER A 220 -6.36 13.82 -14.85
CA SER A 220 -6.39 15.28 -14.93
C SER A 220 -5.04 15.89 -15.31
N LEU A 221 -3.97 15.10 -15.32
CA LEU A 221 -2.62 15.60 -15.60
C LEU A 221 -2.49 16.01 -17.06
N THR A 222 -2.33 17.31 -17.29
CA THR A 222 -2.23 17.91 -18.64
C THR A 222 -0.88 18.55 -18.89
N THR A 223 -0.13 18.93 -17.85
CA THR A 223 1.13 19.67 -17.99
C THR A 223 2.25 19.05 -17.17
N ILE A 224 3.40 18.86 -17.81
CA ILE A 224 4.65 18.46 -17.14
C ILE A 224 5.71 19.52 -17.45
N SER A 225 6.22 20.19 -16.41
CA SER A 225 7.35 21.12 -16.51
C SER A 225 8.64 20.43 -16.12
N VAL A 226 9.68 20.58 -16.94
CA VAL A 226 10.99 19.94 -16.74
C VAL A 226 12.13 20.89 -17.10
N PRO A 227 13.37 20.62 -16.60
CA PRO A 227 14.54 21.39 -17.01
C PRO A 227 14.78 21.30 -18.52
N GLN A 228 15.36 22.35 -19.12
CA GLN A 228 15.50 22.52 -20.57
C GLN A 228 16.21 21.33 -21.24
N LYS A 229 17.23 20.81 -20.55
CA LYS A 229 18.09 19.71 -21.02
C LYS A 229 17.42 18.33 -20.92
N THR A 230 16.17 18.24 -20.47
CA THR A 230 15.46 16.96 -20.33
C THR A 230 15.23 16.29 -21.67
N LYS A 231 15.76 15.06 -21.78
CA LYS A 231 15.58 14.14 -22.93
C LYS A 231 14.64 12.97 -22.61
N HIS A 232 14.30 12.77 -21.33
CA HIS A 232 13.47 11.66 -20.89
C HIS A 232 12.03 11.82 -21.38
N ARG A 233 11.41 10.72 -21.81
CA ARG A 233 9.97 10.67 -22.12
C ARG A 233 9.24 10.15 -20.89
N PHE A 234 8.28 10.91 -20.41
CA PHE A 234 7.46 10.53 -19.26
C PHE A 234 6.39 9.56 -19.74
N ASN A 235 6.30 8.40 -19.08
CA ASN A 235 5.24 7.42 -19.33
C ASN A 235 4.02 7.75 -18.44
N VAL A 236 3.20 8.68 -18.92
CA VAL A 236 2.06 9.26 -18.19
C VAL A 236 0.72 8.57 -18.55
N GLY A 237 0.77 7.29 -18.93
CA GLY A 237 -0.41 6.56 -19.39
C GLY A 237 -0.96 7.07 -20.73
N LYS A 238 -2.27 6.92 -20.95
CA LYS A 238 -2.96 7.24 -22.22
C LYS A 238 -3.22 8.73 -22.45
N ASN A 239 -2.87 9.59 -21.50
CA ASN A 239 -3.15 11.03 -21.59
C ASN A 239 -2.09 11.75 -22.42
N ASN A 240 -2.55 12.57 -23.36
CA ASN A 240 -1.70 13.55 -24.03
C ASN A 240 -1.38 14.67 -23.02
N TYR A 241 -0.12 14.80 -22.64
CA TYR A 241 0.37 15.91 -21.81
C TYR A 241 1.18 16.89 -22.64
N LYS A 242 1.09 18.18 -22.27
CA LYS A 242 2.00 19.22 -22.74
C LYS A 242 3.28 19.16 -21.92
N LEU A 243 4.41 18.92 -22.58
CA LEU A 243 5.74 19.02 -21.97
C LEU A 243 6.25 20.46 -22.11
N ILE A 244 6.46 21.13 -20.99
CA ILE A 244 7.06 22.47 -20.91
C ILE A 244 8.52 22.31 -20.49
N LYS A 245 9.41 22.95 -21.26
CA LYS A 245 10.84 23.02 -20.95
C LYS A 245 11.14 24.38 -20.35
N GLU A 246 11.44 24.40 -19.07
CA GLU A 246 11.79 25.61 -18.34
C GLU A 246 13.30 25.86 -18.46
N ARG A 247 13.72 27.13 -18.48
CA ARG A 247 15.15 27.47 -18.51
C ARG A 247 15.77 26.97 -17.21
N ASP A 248 16.98 26.43 -17.28
CA ASP A 248 17.71 26.06 -16.07
C ASP A 248 17.94 27.38 -15.28
N ASP A 249 17.21 27.61 -14.20
CA ASP A 249 17.47 28.76 -13.32
C ASP A 249 18.82 28.51 -12.62
N GLU A 250 19.90 28.99 -13.23
CA GLU A 250 21.27 28.90 -12.70
C GLU A 250 21.48 29.69 -11.39
N ASN A 251 20.44 30.31 -10.83
CA ASN A 251 20.53 31.27 -9.72
C ASN A 251 19.96 30.82 -8.36
N ILE A 252 19.57 29.55 -8.16
CA ILE A 252 19.26 29.04 -6.81
C ILE A 252 20.44 28.21 -6.31
N ARG A 253 21.60 28.87 -6.18
CA ARG A 253 22.75 28.41 -5.39
C ARG A 253 23.23 29.52 -4.46
N SER A 254 22.35 30.00 -3.58
CA SER A 254 22.75 30.78 -2.39
C SER A 254 21.54 31.24 -1.59
N THR A 255 21.16 30.46 -0.58
CA THR A 255 20.96 30.87 0.83
C THR A 255 20.58 29.67 1.66
#